data_AF-J9D1W8-F1
#
_entry.id   AF-J9D1W8-F1
#
_cell.length_a   1.000
_cell.length_b   1.000
_cell.length_c   1.000
_cell.angle_alpha   90.00
_cell.angle_beta   90.00
_cell.angle_gamma   90.00
#
_symmetry.space_group_name_H-M   'P 1'
#
loop_
_entity.id
_entity.type
_entity.pdbx_description
1 polymer ?
#
loop_
_entity_poly.entity_id
_entity_poly.type
_entity_poly.pdbx_seq_one_letter_code
_entity_poly.pdbx_strand_id
1 'polypeptide(L)' 'MSQLAAAKKQLIGQIGVASDNNENNALGMAKTFLHYNKFETSESVYRRIEKLTAEELQEVANEMFAENYLSILIYQ' A
#
# COMPACT_ATOMS: atom_id res chain seq x y z
N MET A 1 -0.03 -22.12 -2.91
CA MET A 1 -0.64 -20.78 -2.91
C MET A 1 0.34 -19.81 -3.57
N SER A 2 -0.10 -18.92 -4.46
CA SER A 2 0.80 -17.97 -5.14
C SER A 2 1.34 -16.90 -4.16
N GLN A 3 2.58 -16.44 -4.33
CA GLN A 3 3.23 -15.45 -3.45
C GLN A 3 2.41 -14.14 -3.34
N LEU A 4 1.77 -13.73 -4.45
CA LEU A 4 0.88 -12.57 -4.48
C LEU A 4 -0.31 -12.72 -3.52
N ALA A 5 -0.97 -13.89 -3.50
CA ALA A 5 -2.11 -14.12 -2.61
C ALA A 5 -1.69 -14.06 -1.13
N ALA A 6 -0.50 -14.59 -0.80
CA ALA A 6 0.04 -14.51 0.56
C ALA A 6 0.35 -13.06 0.96
N ALA A 7 0.99 -12.28 0.08
CA ALA A 7 1.32 -10.88 0.32
C ALA A 7 0.07 -10.00 0.50
N LYS A 8 -0.95 -10.17 -0.35
CA LYS A 8 -2.25 -9.47 -0.23
C LYS A 8 -2.89 -9.72 1.13
N LYS A 9 -2.96 -10.99 1.54
CA LYS A 9 -3.52 -11.39 2.84
C LYS A 9 -2.75 -10.77 4.01
N GLN A 10 -1.42 -10.72 3.91
CA GLN A 10 -0.58 -10.10 4.92
C GLN A 10 -0.82 -8.59 5.03
N LEU A 11 -0.90 -7.87 3.91
CA LEU A 11 -1.18 -6.44 3.87
C LEU A 11 -2.54 -6.10 4.48
N ILE A 12 -3.59 -6.82 4.09
CA ILE A 12 -4.94 -6.63 4.64
C ILE A 12 -4.93 -6.89 6.14
N GLY A 13 -4.26 -7.95 6.60
CA GLY A 13 -4.14 -8.25 8.03
C GLY A 13 -3.46 -7.13 8.81
N GLN A 14 -2.37 -6.55 8.31
CA GLN A 14 -1.67 -5.45 8.96
C GLN A 14 -2.52 -4.18 9.06
N ILE A 15 -3.23 -3.83 7.98
CA ILE A 15 -4.13 -2.67 7.98
C ILE A 15 -5.29 -2.89 8.96
N GLY A 16 -5.83 -4.10 9.01
CA GLY A 16 -6.87 -4.48 9.98
C GLY A 16 -6.40 -4.26 11.43
N VAL A 17 -5.24 -4.79 11.79
CA VAL A 17 -4.66 -4.63 13.14
C VAL A 17 -4.36 -3.15 13.45
N ALA A 18 -3.87 -2.38 12.49
CA ALA A 18 -3.60 -0.96 12.68
C ALA A 18 -4.90 -0.13 12.87
N SER A 19 -6.00 -0.58 12.28
CA SER A 19 -7.31 0.09 12.34
C SER A 19 -7.99 -0.05 13.71
N ASP A 20 -7.57 -1.00 14.55
CA ASP A 20 -8.04 -1.13 15.95
C ASP A 20 -7.63 0.08 16.81
N ASN A 21 -6.60 0.83 16.39
CA ASN A 21 -6.24 2.09 17.01
C ASN A 21 -7.06 3.24 16.39
N ASN A 22 -8.17 3.59 17.06
CA ASN A 22 -9.10 4.63 16.63
C ASN A 22 -8.45 6.01 16.41
N GLU A 23 -7.41 6.36 17.18
CA GLU A 23 -6.70 7.64 17.03
C GLU A 23 -5.88 7.67 15.73
N ASN A 24 -5.12 6.60 15.46
CA ASN A 24 -4.37 6.45 14.21
C ASN A 24 -5.30 6.42 12.99
N ASN A 25 -6.46 5.76 13.11
CA ASN A 25 -7.45 5.71 12.05
C ASN A 25 -8.03 7.11 11.76
N ALA A 26 -8.44 7.84 12.80
CA ALA A 26 -8.93 9.21 12.66
C ALA A 26 -7.88 10.15 12.02
N LEU A 27 -6.61 10.03 12.44
CA LEU A 27 -5.50 10.79 11.86
C LEU A 27 -5.28 10.44 10.38
N GLY A 28 -5.30 9.16 10.03
CA GLY A 28 -5.17 8.68 8.65
C GLY A 28 -6.30 9.15 7.75
N MET A 29 -7.54 9.11 8.25
CA MET A 29 -8.73 9.62 7.56
C MET A 29 -8.65 11.13 7.35
N ALA A 30 -8.27 11.90 8.38
CA ALA A 30 -8.12 13.35 8.28
C ALA A 30 -7.04 13.74 7.25
N LYS A 31 -5.89 13.05 7.25
CA LYS A 31 -4.82 13.28 6.28
C LYS A 31 -5.27 12.99 4.85
N THR A 32 -5.98 11.88 4.65
CA THR A 32 -6.53 11.49 3.34
C THR A 32 -7.54 12.51 2.84
N PHE A 33 -8.44 12.97 3.71
CA PHE A 33 -9.42 13.99 3.37
C PHE A 33 -8.75 15.32 3.00
N LEU A 34 -7.79 15.79 3.78
CA LEU A 34 -7.09 17.05 3.49
C LEU A 34 -6.30 17.01 2.19
N HIS A 35 -5.72 15.87 1.82
CA HIS A 35 -4.89 15.77 0.63
C HIS A 35 -5.66 15.44 -0.64
N TYR A 36 -6.70 14.60 -0.54
CA TYR A 36 -7.44 14.07 -1.69
C TYR A 36 -8.92 14.45 -1.72
N ASN A 37 -9.39 15.24 -0.74
CA ASN A 37 -10.81 15.59 -0.55
C ASN A 37 -11.73 14.35 -0.55
N LYS A 38 -11.26 13.25 0.03
CA LYS A 38 -11.91 11.94 -0.01
C LYS A 38 -11.90 11.28 1.37
N PHE A 39 -13.05 10.71 1.74
CA PHE A 39 -13.15 9.72 2.82
C PHE A 39 -13.04 8.32 2.22
N GLU A 40 -12.10 7.53 2.71
CA GLU A 40 -11.86 6.18 2.21
C GLU A 40 -12.05 5.19 3.37
N THR A 41 -12.85 4.14 3.16
CA THR A 41 -13.11 3.11 4.18
C THR A 41 -12.09 1.98 4.05
N SER A 42 -11.82 1.27 5.15
CA SER A 42 -10.92 0.11 5.13
C SER A 42 -11.36 -0.95 4.12
N GLU A 43 -12.66 -1.20 3.95
CA GLU A 43 -13.18 -2.13 2.93
C GLU A 43 -12.84 -1.70 1.51
N SER A 44 -12.89 -0.39 1.23
CA SER A 44 -12.54 0.13 -0.09
C SER A 44 -11.06 -0.05 -0.40
N VAL A 45 -10.19 0.09 0.62
CA VAL A 45 -8.76 -0.21 0.54
C VAL A 45 -8.54 -1.71 0.33
N TYR A 46 -9.22 -2.57 1.08
CA TYR A 46 -9.11 -4.03 0.93
C TYR A 46 -9.50 -4.49 -0.47
N ARG A 47 -10.61 -3.95 -1.02
CA ARG A 47 -11.04 -4.25 -2.39
C ARG A 47 -10.01 -3.83 -3.45
N ARG A 48 -9.29 -2.73 -3.23
CA ARG A 48 -8.20 -2.29 -4.13
C ARG A 48 -7.02 -3.26 -4.06
N ILE A 49 -6.61 -3.66 -2.86
CA ILE A 49 -5.52 -4.64 -2.67
C ILE A 49 -5.87 -5.98 -3.32
N GLU A 50 -7.11 -6.47 -3.14
CA GLU A 50 -7.55 -7.73 -3.73
C GLU A 50 -7.56 -7.71 -5.27
N LYS A 51 -7.78 -6.54 -5.88
CA LYS A 51 -7.78 -6.38 -7.34
C LYS A 51 -6.39 -6.38 -7.99
N LEU A 52 -5.33 -6.18 -7.21
CA LEU A 52 -3.96 -6.11 -7.75
C LEU A 52 -3.59 -7.38 -8.51
N THR A 53 -3.01 -7.25 -9.69
CA THR A 53 -2.56 -8.41 -10.48
C THR A 53 -1.05 -8.60 -10.40
N ALA A 54 -0.56 -9.75 -10.87
CA ALA A 54 0.87 -10.00 -10.93
C ALA A 54 1.52 -9.14 -12.01
N GLU A 55 0.80 -8.90 -13.10
CA GLU A 55 1.21 -8.09 -14.23
C GLU A 55 1.39 -6.62 -13.83
N GLU A 56 0.43 -6.04 -13.09
CA GLU A 56 0.52 -4.67 -12.56
C GLU A 56 1.73 -4.52 -11.63
N LEU A 57 2.00 -5.51 -10.78
CA LEU A 57 3.16 -5.50 -9.89
C LEU A 57 4.48 -5.60 -10.66
N GLN A 58 4.52 -6.41 -11.71
CA GLN A 58 5.70 -6.54 -12.55
C GLN A 58 5.99 -5.24 -13.32
N GLU A 59 4.95 -4.59 -13.83
CA GLU A 59 5.05 -3.29 -14.51
C GLU A 59 5.64 -2.23 -13.56
N VAL A 60 5.06 -2.08 -12.37
CA VAL A 60 5.56 -1.12 -11.36
C VAL A 60 6.97 -1.46 -10.91
N ALA A 61 7.31 -2.74 -10.74
CA ALA A 61 8.67 -3.14 -10.37
C ALA A 61 9.69 -2.74 -11.44
N ASN A 62 9.38 -2.94 -12.73
CA ASN A 62 10.27 -2.55 -13.81
C ASN A 62 10.48 -1.03 -13.87
N GLU A 63 9.45 -0.23 -13.54
CA GLU A 63 9.57 1.23 -13.46
C GLU A 63 10.41 1.68 -12.25
N MET A 64 10.03 1.23 -11.05
CA MET A 64 10.62 1.70 -9.79
C MET A 64 12.07 1.25 -9.58
N PHE A 65 12.45 0.09 -10.12
CA PHE A 65 13.81 -0.45 -10.02
C PHE A 65 14.66 -0.22 -11.27
N ALA A 66 14.20 0.64 -12.21
CA ALA A 66 15.01 1.05 -13.34
C ALA A 66 16.30 1.74 -12.85
N GLU A 67 17.43 1.45 -13.49
CA GLU A 67 18.75 1.93 -13.04
C GLU A 67 18.82 3.46 -12.90
N ASN A 68 18.11 4.18 -13.76
CA ASN A 68 18.02 5.65 -13.73
C ASN A 68 17.18 6.21 -12.55
N TYR A 69 16.42 5.38 -11.85
CA TYR A 69 15.69 5.73 -10.62
C TYR A 69 16.47 5.35 -9.35
N LEU A 70 17.54 4.57 -9.48
CA LEU A 70 18.33 4.11 -8.33
C LEU A 70 19.37 5.17 -7.92
N SER A 71 19.35 5.52 -6.64
CA SER A 71 20.38 6.34 -6.00
C SER A 71 21.17 5.49 -5.02
N ILE A 72 22.50 5.60 -5.06
CA ILE A 72 23.39 4.88 -4.15
C ILE A 72 24.12 5.91 -3.28
N LEU A 73 23.94 5.79 -1.97
CA LEU A 73 24.68 6.59 -0.99
C LEU A 73 25.90 5.78 -0.52
N ILE A 74 27.11 6.28 -0.79
CA ILE A 74 28.38 5.67 -0.37
C ILE A 74 29.03 6.57 0.68
N TYR A 75 29.37 6.01 1.84
CA TYR A 75 30.17 6.68 2.87
C TYR A 75 31.65 6.29 2.71
N GLN A 76 32.54 7.29 2.77
CA GLN A 76 34.00 7.12 2.83
C GLN A 76 34.53 7.61 4.17
#